data_AF-A0A8T0URF6-F1
#
_entry.id   AF-A0A8T0URF6-F1
#
_cell.length_a   1.000
_cell.length_b   1.000
_cell.length_c   1.000
_cell.angle_alpha   90.00
_cell.angle_beta   90.00
_cell.angle_gamma   90.00
#
_symmetry.space_group_name_H-M   'P 1'
#
loop_
_entity.id
_entity.type
_entity.pdbx_description
1 polymer ?
#
loop_
_entity_poly.entity_id
_entity_poly.type
_entity_poly.pdbx_seq_one_letter_code
_entity_poly.pdbx_strand_id
1 'polypeptide(L)'
;MDTVINRDDSDFKGGALPYGDAMNTGGSNVEILTRVELDLAFASEKLLNLEMLVMEIARRATDSEPATFEDESVSSETAENAFELDILYGILDAEVKELTNLISSLQADIKSIEHRVFEEESGGKVKAKLDAATMTLKQMQELIADIRNESAKFEKAIQFFHETEGVEGVGCENGHMSYQTGMETEDQHRNVLHMLEQSIASELDLEKKLSDSKSVIEDLKLKLHHQEKEIYFLEESAETVSGRMFEAENASELLFGTSKELANRLNTMEFHLSAQKRREDDVKSKLEQSLTKLSFLENSPGKMEQESNKAGADSISLQDRIQELEKQLSESNSQLQSAMESADTSKEEQNALHSELGTMENTINNLKDDVSRAERRAQNAEIRCMQLTQANIELNGELSALKSEKSDKVNVLEKRLKESNTQLQHAKAAVDAIVEQQGMLKSMMSDMEHMIEDLKGKVSKAETRSGSAESKCTLLTDTNLELSEELAFLRGRVESLENLLREANRAKVSTAKDIGIRTKIITDLVRKLALERERLHLQIATLAKKNKILAQKYKEHVNVGTQVSKKATAKQTELQSTEKAEEIFPDSSSSQTEVTSCYVSYLVPSRAQMKIKLL
;
A
#
# COMPACT_ATOMS: atom_id res chain seq x y z
N MET A 1 -3.65 50.97 -36.49
CA MET A 1 -2.32 51.44 -36.07
C MET A 1 -1.57 50.20 -35.69
N ASP A 2 -0.73 49.80 -36.62
CA ASP A 2 -0.29 48.43 -36.80
C ASP A 2 1.21 48.44 -36.51
N THR A 3 1.66 47.52 -35.65
CA THR A 3 3.09 47.29 -35.46
C THR A 3 3.34 45.79 -35.50
N VAL A 4 3.80 45.34 -36.67
CA VAL A 4 4.30 43.98 -36.86
C VAL A 4 5.56 43.80 -36.01
N ILE A 5 5.68 42.65 -35.35
CA ILE A 5 6.95 42.12 -34.86
C ILE A 5 7.10 40.71 -35.44
N ASN A 6 8.31 40.38 -35.87
CA ASN A 6 8.58 39.21 -36.71
C ASN A 6 8.59 37.90 -35.92
N ARG A 7 8.46 36.78 -36.65
CA ARG A 7 9.01 35.49 -36.21
C ARG A 7 10.54 35.53 -36.29
N ASP A 8 11.18 34.77 -35.42
CA ASP A 8 12.34 33.95 -35.78
C ASP A 8 12.17 32.61 -35.06
N ASP A 9 12.29 31.52 -35.80
CA ASP A 9 12.20 30.14 -35.27
C ASP A 9 13.61 29.63 -34.95
N SER A 10 13.83 29.09 -33.76
CA SER A 10 15.04 28.29 -33.45
C SER A 10 14.80 27.30 -32.31
N ASP A 11 15.37 26.10 -32.45
CA ASP A 11 15.08 24.94 -31.61
C ASP A 11 15.45 25.12 -30.14
N PHE A 12 14.62 24.60 -29.23
CA PHE A 12 15.02 24.34 -27.86
C PHE A 12 14.94 22.84 -27.51
N LYS A 13 16.07 22.32 -27.05
CA LYS A 13 16.23 20.92 -26.62
C LYS A 13 15.46 20.62 -25.32
N GLY A 14 15.24 19.33 -25.08
CA GLY A 14 14.51 18.80 -23.93
C GLY A 14 14.96 19.40 -22.59
N GLY A 15 13.99 19.72 -21.74
CA GLY A 15 14.19 20.45 -20.49
C GLY A 15 14.88 19.63 -19.41
N ALA A 16 16.17 19.88 -19.20
CA ALA A 16 16.79 19.63 -17.90
C ALA A 16 16.23 20.65 -16.89
N LEU A 17 15.53 20.18 -15.85
CA LEU A 17 15.02 21.05 -14.79
C LEU A 17 16.17 21.68 -13.99
N PRO A 18 16.27 23.02 -13.91
CA PRO A 18 17.33 23.66 -13.14
C PRO A 18 16.98 23.62 -11.65
N TYR A 19 17.55 22.66 -10.91
CA TYR A 19 17.40 22.60 -9.45
C TYR A 19 18.23 23.68 -8.77
N GLY A 20 17.66 24.87 -8.65
CA GLY A 20 18.24 25.97 -7.90
C GLY A 20 17.70 26.05 -6.48
N ASP A 21 18.49 25.59 -5.51
CA ASP A 21 18.90 26.47 -4.41
C ASP A 21 20.24 26.02 -3.81
N ALA A 22 21.09 26.97 -3.43
CA ALA A 22 22.41 26.74 -2.85
C ALA A 22 22.35 26.67 -1.31
N MET A 23 21.38 25.92 -0.78
CA MET A 23 21.10 25.81 0.66
C MET A 23 22.08 24.88 1.40
N ASN A 24 23.33 25.33 1.51
CA ASN A 24 24.24 25.14 2.66
C ASN A 24 24.08 23.85 3.50
N THR A 25 24.14 22.67 2.89
CA THR A 25 24.18 21.39 3.62
C THR A 25 25.59 21.12 4.16
N GLY A 26 25.99 21.89 5.17
CA GLY A 26 27.12 21.61 6.06
C GLY A 26 26.82 20.44 7.02
N GLY A 27 26.25 19.35 6.51
CA GLY A 27 26.04 18.12 7.27
C GLY A 27 27.39 17.48 7.62
N SER A 28 27.44 16.82 8.77
CA SER A 28 28.63 16.10 9.23
C SER A 28 29.02 15.01 8.22
N ASN A 29 30.33 14.76 8.05
CA ASN A 29 30.83 13.61 7.27
C ASN A 29 30.19 12.28 7.74
N VAL A 30 29.76 12.20 9.01
CA VAL A 30 29.05 11.03 9.58
C VAL A 30 27.59 10.95 9.12
N GLU A 31 26.91 12.07 8.91
CA GLU A 31 25.51 12.13 8.45
C GLU A 31 25.40 11.75 6.97
N ILE A 32 26.30 12.30 6.14
CA ILE A 32 26.38 11.93 4.71
C ILE A 32 26.75 10.44 4.58
N LEU A 33 27.68 9.95 5.39
CA LEU A 33 28.06 8.53 5.38
C LEU A 33 26.94 7.60 5.88
N THR A 34 26.18 7.98 6.90
CA THR A 34 25.04 7.15 7.36
C THR A 34 23.88 7.15 6.36
N ARG A 35 23.66 8.24 5.63
CA ARG A 35 22.77 8.24 4.46
C ARG A 35 23.28 7.29 3.37
N VAL A 36 24.55 7.37 2.99
CA VAL A 36 25.16 6.44 2.01
C VAL A 36 25.01 4.99 2.45
N GLU A 37 25.19 4.67 3.74
CA GLU A 37 25.00 3.31 4.27
C GLU A 37 23.55 2.81 4.17
N LEU A 38 22.55 3.70 4.31
CA LEU A 38 21.12 3.36 4.14
C LEU A 38 20.73 3.22 2.66
N ASP A 39 21.10 4.20 1.83
CA ASP A 39 20.80 4.20 0.40
C ASP A 39 21.47 3.00 -0.32
N LEU A 40 22.66 2.57 0.15
CA LEU A 40 23.37 1.38 -0.32
C LEU A 40 22.70 0.06 0.13
N ALA A 41 22.10 0.03 1.32
CA ALA A 41 21.32 -1.13 1.79
C ALA A 41 20.02 -1.29 0.99
N PHE A 42 19.27 -0.20 0.76
CA PHE A 42 18.11 -0.18 -0.13
C PHE A 42 18.47 -0.62 -1.55
N ALA A 43 19.55 -0.06 -2.11
CA ALA A 43 20.03 -0.45 -3.43
C ALA A 43 20.45 -1.93 -3.50
N SER A 44 20.93 -2.53 -2.40
CA SER A 44 21.27 -3.96 -2.32
C SER A 44 20.04 -4.87 -2.33
N GLU A 45 18.97 -4.48 -1.62
CA GLU A 45 17.67 -5.17 -1.67
C GLU A 45 17.04 -5.07 -3.07
N LYS A 46 17.06 -3.88 -3.67
CA LYS A 46 16.63 -3.65 -5.06
C LYS A 46 17.41 -4.50 -6.06
N LEU A 47 18.72 -4.64 -5.88
CA LEU A 47 19.58 -5.48 -6.72
C LEU A 47 19.22 -6.97 -6.65
N LEU A 48 18.97 -7.50 -5.45
CA LEU A 48 18.54 -8.89 -5.26
C LEU A 48 17.18 -9.18 -5.92
N ASN A 49 16.25 -8.21 -5.87
CA ASN A 49 14.95 -8.32 -6.54
C ASN A 49 15.10 -8.33 -8.07
N LEU A 50 16.08 -7.60 -8.63
CA LEU A 50 16.38 -7.62 -10.06
C LEU A 50 17.10 -8.90 -10.50
N GLU A 51 17.96 -9.49 -9.67
CA GLU A 51 18.55 -10.82 -9.90
C GLU A 51 17.44 -11.90 -9.96
N MET A 52 16.43 -11.80 -9.09
CA MET A 52 15.25 -12.68 -9.12
C MET A 52 14.41 -12.49 -10.40
N LEU A 53 14.22 -11.24 -10.84
CA LEU A 53 13.52 -10.93 -12.09
C LEU A 53 14.27 -11.48 -13.33
N VAL A 54 15.61 -11.37 -13.36
CA VAL A 54 16.46 -11.97 -14.40
C VAL A 54 16.28 -13.49 -14.44
N MET A 55 16.23 -14.17 -13.29
CA MET A 55 15.99 -15.62 -13.25
C MET A 55 14.60 -16.02 -13.78
N GLU A 56 13.55 -15.26 -13.47
CA GLU A 56 12.20 -15.55 -13.97
C GLU A 56 12.05 -15.27 -15.48
N ILE A 57 12.66 -14.18 -15.98
CA ILE A 57 12.75 -13.90 -17.43
C ILE A 57 13.55 -15.01 -18.13
N ALA A 58 14.69 -15.43 -17.57
CA ALA A 58 15.49 -16.53 -18.11
C ALA A 58 14.68 -17.83 -18.20
N ARG A 59 13.96 -18.19 -17.13
CA ARG A 59 13.10 -19.37 -17.09
C ARG A 59 12.03 -19.34 -18.18
N ARG A 60 11.27 -18.24 -18.27
CA ARG A 60 10.23 -18.06 -19.30
C ARG A 60 10.82 -18.13 -20.72
N ALA A 61 11.97 -17.51 -20.94
CA ALA A 61 12.69 -17.56 -22.22
C ALA A 61 13.20 -18.97 -22.57
N THR A 62 13.48 -19.83 -21.60
CA THR A 62 13.85 -21.24 -21.84
C THR A 62 12.66 -22.20 -21.94
N ASP A 63 11.53 -21.90 -21.29
CA ASP A 63 10.28 -22.67 -21.42
C ASP A 63 9.57 -22.39 -22.76
N SER A 64 9.95 -21.30 -23.44
CA SER A 64 9.50 -20.94 -24.79
C SER A 64 10.23 -21.76 -25.86
N GLU A 65 9.71 -22.95 -26.18
CA GLU A 65 10.29 -23.83 -27.20
C GLU A 65 10.30 -23.13 -28.59
N PRO A 66 11.44 -23.05 -29.30
CA PRO A 66 11.53 -22.28 -30.53
C PRO A 66 10.75 -22.96 -31.66
N ALA A 67 9.66 -22.31 -32.10
CA ALA A 67 8.74 -22.85 -33.10
C ALA A 67 9.46 -23.30 -34.38
N THR A 68 9.55 -24.61 -34.59
CA THR A 68 9.97 -25.19 -35.87
C THR A 68 8.90 -24.94 -36.92
N PHE A 69 9.13 -23.98 -37.81
CA PHE A 69 8.19 -23.55 -38.84
C PHE A 69 7.86 -24.66 -39.86
N GLU A 70 6.89 -25.52 -39.54
CA GLU A 70 6.07 -26.26 -40.50
C GLU A 70 4.58 -25.90 -40.31
N ASP A 71 4.22 -24.74 -40.85
CA ASP A 71 2.90 -24.40 -41.42
C ASP A 71 1.64 -24.60 -40.56
N GLU A 72 1.60 -24.02 -39.36
CA GLU A 72 0.33 -23.71 -38.67
C GLU A 72 0.40 -22.39 -37.89
N SER A 73 -0.76 -21.76 -37.64
CA SER A 73 -0.84 -20.38 -37.14
C SER A 73 -0.34 -20.21 -35.70
N VAL A 74 0.44 -19.15 -35.45
CA VAL A 74 0.89 -18.74 -34.10
C VAL A 74 -0.30 -18.69 -33.13
N SER A 75 -0.19 -19.39 -32.00
CA SER A 75 -1.24 -19.44 -30.98
C SER A 75 -1.36 -18.09 -30.25
N SER A 76 -2.58 -17.72 -29.87
CA SER A 76 -2.83 -16.55 -29.00
C SER A 76 -1.98 -16.63 -27.73
N GLU A 77 -1.92 -17.82 -27.12
CA GLU A 77 -1.12 -18.11 -25.92
C GLU A 77 0.38 -17.88 -26.15
N THR A 78 0.91 -18.18 -27.34
CA THR A 78 2.33 -17.89 -27.67
C THR A 78 2.60 -16.41 -27.93
N ALA A 79 1.63 -15.65 -28.44
CA ALA A 79 1.74 -14.20 -28.58
C ALA A 79 1.62 -13.48 -27.23
N GLU A 80 0.67 -13.88 -26.39
CA GLU A 80 0.47 -13.36 -25.03
C GLU A 80 1.71 -13.57 -24.16
N ASN A 81 2.33 -14.77 -24.19
CA ASN A 81 3.59 -15.04 -23.50
C ASN A 81 4.76 -14.18 -24.01
N ALA A 82 4.82 -13.87 -25.31
CA ALA A 82 5.84 -12.99 -25.88
C ALA A 82 5.68 -11.53 -25.39
N PHE A 83 4.44 -11.01 -25.33
CA PHE A 83 4.17 -9.68 -24.77
C PHE A 83 4.46 -9.61 -23.27
N GLU A 84 4.14 -10.65 -22.48
CA GLU A 84 4.55 -10.70 -21.07
C GLU A 84 6.08 -10.65 -20.92
N LEU A 85 6.83 -11.36 -21.77
CA LEU A 85 8.30 -11.37 -21.72
C LEU A 85 8.91 -10.00 -22.07
N ASP A 86 8.36 -9.29 -23.06
CA ASP A 86 8.79 -7.94 -23.45
C ASP A 86 8.49 -6.90 -22.35
N ILE A 87 7.30 -6.97 -21.73
CA ILE A 87 6.96 -6.10 -20.59
C ILE A 87 7.90 -6.33 -19.40
N LEU A 88 8.20 -7.58 -19.06
CA LEU A 88 9.14 -7.93 -17.99
C LEU A 88 10.57 -7.45 -18.32
N TYR A 89 10.98 -7.54 -19.59
CA TYR A 89 12.26 -7.02 -20.07
C TYR A 89 12.36 -5.49 -20.00
N GLY A 90 11.30 -4.77 -20.41
CA GLY A 90 11.20 -3.31 -20.32
C GLY A 90 11.25 -2.80 -18.88
N ILE A 91 10.61 -3.51 -17.94
CA ILE A 91 10.73 -3.25 -16.50
C ILE A 91 12.18 -3.46 -16.05
N LEU A 92 12.82 -4.57 -16.46
CA LEU A 92 14.20 -4.87 -16.08
C LEU A 92 15.20 -3.78 -16.53
N ASP A 93 15.17 -3.31 -17.78
CA ASP A 93 16.07 -2.22 -18.21
C ASP A 93 15.81 -0.93 -17.43
N ALA A 94 14.53 -0.53 -17.28
CA ALA A 94 14.17 0.71 -16.59
C ALA A 94 14.69 0.73 -15.14
N GLU A 95 14.50 -0.38 -14.41
CA GLU A 95 14.93 -0.53 -13.02
C GLU A 95 16.46 -0.63 -12.88
N VAL A 96 17.14 -1.37 -13.77
CA VAL A 96 18.61 -1.47 -13.84
C VAL A 96 19.25 -0.11 -14.16
N LYS A 97 18.60 0.70 -14.99
CA LYS A 97 19.00 2.05 -15.38
C LYS A 97 18.81 3.06 -14.25
N GLU A 98 17.70 2.99 -13.50
CA GLU A 98 17.54 3.79 -12.29
C GLU A 98 18.59 3.42 -11.23
N LEU A 99 18.82 2.12 -11.00
CA LEU A 99 19.82 1.65 -10.04
C LEU A 99 21.26 2.07 -10.45
N THR A 100 21.55 2.09 -11.75
CA THR A 100 22.80 2.66 -12.29
C THR A 100 22.95 4.15 -11.97
N ASN A 101 21.86 4.93 -12.04
CA ASN A 101 21.85 6.35 -11.70
C ASN A 101 22.03 6.59 -10.19
N LEU A 102 21.33 5.81 -9.35
CA LEU A 102 21.45 5.88 -7.89
C LEU A 102 22.90 5.62 -7.44
N ILE A 103 23.50 4.54 -7.93
CA ILE A 103 24.91 4.20 -7.66
C ILE A 103 25.87 5.29 -8.18
N SER A 104 25.55 5.94 -9.30
CA SER A 104 26.35 7.07 -9.80
C SER A 104 26.30 8.28 -8.85
N SER A 105 25.15 8.54 -8.20
CA SER A 105 25.02 9.55 -7.14
C SER A 105 25.81 9.15 -5.89
N LEU A 106 25.61 7.93 -5.37
CA LEU A 106 26.32 7.43 -4.18
C LEU A 106 27.84 7.43 -4.38
N GLN A 107 28.33 7.15 -5.59
CA GLN A 107 29.75 7.24 -5.91
C GLN A 107 30.26 8.70 -5.93
N ALA A 108 29.43 9.70 -6.19
CA ALA A 108 29.77 11.11 -6.06
C ALA A 108 29.78 11.55 -4.58
N ASP A 109 28.78 11.12 -3.80
CA ASP A 109 28.67 11.40 -2.37
C ASP A 109 29.86 10.81 -1.59
N ILE A 110 30.22 9.54 -1.86
CA ILE A 110 31.42 8.88 -1.31
C ILE A 110 32.68 9.68 -1.63
N LYS A 111 32.91 10.08 -2.89
CA LYS A 111 34.07 10.90 -3.28
C LYS A 111 34.11 12.25 -2.56
N SER A 112 32.93 12.84 -2.28
CA SER A 112 32.82 14.09 -1.52
C SER A 112 33.19 13.92 -0.03
N ILE A 113 32.99 12.73 0.53
CA ILE A 113 33.42 12.37 1.89
C ILE A 113 34.92 12.03 1.87
N GLU A 114 35.40 11.23 0.91
CA GLU A 114 36.83 10.89 0.74
C GLU A 114 37.70 12.16 0.73
N HIS A 115 37.35 13.16 -0.09
CA HIS A 115 38.08 14.43 -0.15
C HIS A 115 38.14 15.19 1.19
N ARG A 116 37.12 15.06 2.06
CA ARG A 116 37.07 15.75 3.36
C ARG A 116 37.71 14.94 4.50
N VAL A 117 37.69 13.61 4.41
CA VAL A 117 38.29 12.71 5.41
C VAL A 117 39.83 12.70 5.36
N PHE A 118 40.45 13.17 4.28
CA PHE A 118 41.91 13.35 4.20
C PHE A 118 42.46 14.54 5.01
N GLU A 119 41.62 15.42 5.58
CA GLU A 119 42.06 16.57 6.38
C GLU A 119 41.98 16.34 7.92
N GLU A 120 41.26 15.32 8.40
CA GLU A 120 41.08 15.06 9.84
C GLU A 120 41.91 13.86 10.37
N GLU A 121 42.89 14.16 11.24
CA GLU A 121 43.83 13.19 11.83
C GLU A 121 43.18 12.16 12.78
N SER A 122 41.89 12.30 13.08
CA SER A 122 41.07 11.40 13.93
C SER A 122 40.24 10.37 13.16
N GLY A 123 40.20 10.43 11.82
CA GLY A 123 39.16 9.80 10.98
C GLY A 123 39.04 8.27 10.93
N GLY A 124 39.80 7.50 11.73
CA GLY A 124 39.98 6.04 11.57
C GLY A 124 38.68 5.21 11.48
N LYS A 125 37.66 5.51 12.29
CA LYS A 125 36.36 4.79 12.26
C LYS A 125 35.48 5.20 11.06
N VAL A 126 35.53 6.47 10.67
CA VAL A 126 34.80 7.01 9.52
C VAL A 126 35.40 6.45 8.23
N LYS A 127 36.73 6.45 8.13
CA LYS A 127 37.47 5.87 7.02
C LYS A 127 37.18 4.38 6.84
N ALA A 128 37.22 3.57 7.91
CA ALA A 128 36.92 2.13 7.79
C ALA A 128 35.49 1.83 7.31
N LYS A 129 34.50 2.67 7.67
CA LYS A 129 33.12 2.60 7.12
C LYS A 129 33.07 3.03 5.66
N LEU A 130 33.75 4.13 5.31
CA LEU A 130 33.84 4.65 3.94
C LEU A 130 34.51 3.66 3.00
N ASP A 131 35.65 3.07 3.40
CA ASP A 131 36.34 2.01 2.66
C ASP A 131 35.40 0.81 2.41
N ALA A 132 34.60 0.41 3.41
CA ALA A 132 33.62 -0.68 3.28
C ALA A 132 32.45 -0.35 2.33
N ALA A 133 31.91 0.87 2.41
CA ALA A 133 30.89 1.37 1.47
C ALA A 133 31.44 1.42 0.03
N THR A 134 32.68 1.89 -0.15
CA THR A 134 33.37 1.89 -1.46
C THR A 134 33.63 0.49 -2.00
N MET A 135 33.83 -0.54 -1.17
CA MET A 135 33.91 -1.92 -1.63
C MET A 135 32.54 -2.48 -2.03
N THR A 136 31.52 -2.28 -1.19
CA THR A 136 30.16 -2.79 -1.46
C THR A 136 29.56 -2.14 -2.72
N LEU A 137 29.74 -0.83 -2.91
CA LEU A 137 29.31 -0.14 -4.13
C LEU A 137 30.00 -0.68 -5.40
N LYS A 138 31.26 -1.13 -5.32
CA LYS A 138 31.94 -1.79 -6.44
C LYS A 138 31.37 -3.17 -6.75
N GLN A 139 31.08 -3.98 -5.72
CA GLN A 139 30.43 -5.29 -5.89
C GLN A 139 29.07 -5.15 -6.57
N MET A 140 28.31 -4.10 -6.23
CA MET A 140 27.04 -3.79 -6.89
C MET A 140 27.21 -3.31 -8.34
N GLN A 141 28.27 -2.55 -8.64
CA GLN A 141 28.60 -2.17 -10.02
C GLN A 141 28.97 -3.38 -10.90
N GLU A 142 29.63 -4.39 -10.31
CA GLU A 142 29.95 -5.67 -10.96
C GLU A 142 28.67 -6.49 -11.23
N LEU A 143 27.84 -6.72 -10.21
CA LEU A 143 26.56 -7.44 -10.33
C LEU A 143 25.57 -6.78 -11.31
N ILE A 144 25.56 -5.44 -11.42
CA ILE A 144 24.74 -4.72 -12.41
C ILE A 144 25.28 -4.88 -13.83
N ALA A 145 26.61 -5.01 -14.00
CA ALA A 145 27.20 -5.35 -15.29
C ALA A 145 26.86 -6.79 -15.70
N ASP A 146 26.85 -7.73 -14.74
CA ASP A 146 26.40 -9.11 -14.97
C ASP A 146 24.92 -9.18 -15.34
N ILE A 147 24.03 -8.52 -14.60
CA ILE A 147 22.59 -8.41 -14.93
C ILE A 147 22.39 -7.83 -16.34
N ARG A 148 23.12 -6.77 -16.72
CA ARG A 148 23.04 -6.18 -18.07
C ARG A 148 23.61 -7.09 -19.17
N ASN A 149 24.61 -7.91 -18.85
CA ASN A 149 25.18 -8.89 -19.78
C ASN A 149 24.28 -10.13 -19.95
N GLU A 150 23.52 -10.48 -18.92
CA GLU A 150 22.48 -11.52 -18.99
C GLU A 150 21.24 -11.01 -19.74
N SER A 151 20.78 -9.78 -19.47
CA SER A 151 19.63 -9.18 -20.14
C SER A 151 19.85 -9.03 -21.66
N ALA A 152 21.06 -8.64 -22.09
CA ALA A 152 21.45 -8.58 -23.49
C ALA A 152 21.42 -9.93 -24.26
N LYS A 153 21.16 -11.06 -23.57
CA LYS A 153 20.86 -12.35 -24.20
C LYS A 153 19.37 -12.46 -24.58
N PHE A 154 18.48 -11.90 -23.76
CA PHE A 154 17.03 -11.90 -24.01
C PHE A 154 16.65 -10.91 -25.12
N GLU A 155 17.34 -9.77 -25.23
CA GLU A 155 17.16 -8.79 -26.32
C GLU A 155 17.20 -9.46 -27.71
N LYS A 156 18.13 -10.41 -27.91
CA LYS A 156 18.27 -11.19 -29.16
C LYS A 156 17.21 -12.27 -29.33
N ALA A 157 16.64 -12.79 -28.24
CA ALA A 157 15.53 -13.74 -28.31
C ALA A 157 14.22 -13.03 -28.65
N ILE A 158 13.95 -11.88 -28.02
CA ILE A 158 12.78 -11.03 -28.30
C ILE A 158 12.81 -10.53 -29.75
N GLN A 159 13.98 -10.09 -30.25
CA GLN A 159 14.11 -9.61 -31.63
C GLN A 159 13.81 -10.69 -32.70
N PHE A 160 13.97 -11.99 -32.39
CA PHE A 160 13.62 -13.08 -33.30
C PHE A 160 12.11 -13.16 -33.60
N PHE A 161 11.25 -12.79 -32.63
CA PHE A 161 9.80 -12.67 -32.83
C PHE A 161 9.42 -11.43 -33.66
N HIS A 162 10.29 -10.44 -33.74
CA HIS A 162 10.00 -9.17 -34.43
C HIS A 162 10.45 -9.16 -35.91
N GLU A 163 11.39 -10.04 -36.30
CA GLU A 163 11.82 -10.20 -37.70
C GLU A 163 10.78 -10.94 -38.58
N THR A 164 9.77 -11.59 -37.99
CA THR A 164 8.81 -12.43 -38.72
C THR A 164 7.81 -11.64 -39.59
N GLU A 165 7.60 -10.34 -39.33
CA GLU A 165 6.71 -9.47 -40.11
C GLU A 165 7.39 -8.80 -41.32
N GLY A 166 8.69 -9.01 -41.52
CA GLY A 166 9.55 -8.22 -42.41
C GLY A 166 9.88 -8.84 -43.79
N VAL A 167 8.90 -9.23 -44.61
CA VAL A 167 9.15 -9.74 -45.98
C VAL A 167 8.65 -8.77 -47.08
N GLU A 168 9.56 -8.35 -47.96
CA GLU A 168 9.29 -7.39 -49.04
C GLU A 168 8.32 -7.94 -50.12
N GLY A 169 7.35 -7.12 -50.52
CA GLY A 169 6.34 -7.51 -51.52
C GLY A 169 6.80 -7.32 -52.97
N VAL A 170 6.75 -8.40 -53.77
CA VAL A 170 6.87 -8.35 -55.24
C VAL A 170 5.90 -9.34 -55.90
N GLY A 171 5.15 -8.88 -56.91
CA GLY A 171 4.55 -9.76 -57.93
C GLY A 171 3.07 -10.12 -57.74
N CYS A 172 2.17 -9.27 -58.23
CA CYS A 172 0.79 -9.67 -58.53
C CYS A 172 0.71 -10.38 -59.88
N GLU A 173 0.06 -11.55 -59.99
CA GLU A 173 -0.62 -11.92 -61.24
C GLU A 173 -1.84 -12.86 -61.06
N ASN A 174 -3.01 -12.33 -61.42
CA ASN A 174 -4.33 -12.92 -61.70
C ASN A 174 -4.64 -14.41 -61.38
N GLY A 175 -5.68 -14.60 -60.55
CA GLY A 175 -6.50 -15.82 -60.53
C GLY A 175 -7.93 -15.54 -60.01
N HIS A 176 -8.94 -15.51 -60.88
CA HIS A 176 -10.34 -15.28 -60.48
C HIS A 176 -10.90 -16.43 -59.62
N MET A 177 -11.61 -16.12 -58.52
CA MET A 177 -12.90 -16.75 -58.17
C MET A 177 -13.77 -15.89 -57.22
N SER A 178 -15.08 -15.90 -57.49
CA SER A 178 -16.23 -15.65 -56.60
C SER A 178 -16.25 -14.44 -55.64
N TYR A 179 -17.08 -13.44 -55.94
CA TYR A 179 -17.52 -12.41 -54.99
C TYR A 179 -18.61 -12.92 -54.05
N GLN A 180 -18.33 -13.19 -52.76
CA GLN A 180 -19.42 -13.21 -51.74
C GLN A 180 -19.05 -12.99 -50.25
N THR A 181 -17.85 -12.50 -49.90
CA THR A 181 -17.42 -12.38 -48.48
C THR A 181 -16.83 -11.00 -48.11
N GLY A 182 -17.34 -9.92 -48.72
CA GLY A 182 -16.74 -8.58 -48.58
C GLY A 182 -17.24 -7.70 -47.42
N MET A 183 -18.45 -7.93 -46.90
CA MET A 183 -19.07 -7.03 -45.90
C MET A 183 -18.72 -7.40 -44.46
N GLU A 184 -18.69 -8.69 -44.13
CA GLU A 184 -18.44 -9.14 -42.75
C GLU A 184 -17.02 -8.76 -42.26
N THR A 185 -16.03 -8.75 -43.16
CA THR A 185 -14.66 -8.34 -42.82
C THR A 185 -14.53 -6.83 -42.63
N GLU A 186 -15.15 -6.00 -43.48
CA GLU A 186 -15.20 -4.54 -43.26
C GLU A 186 -15.91 -4.19 -41.95
N ASP A 187 -17.05 -4.81 -41.65
CA ASP A 187 -17.79 -4.55 -40.40
C ASP A 187 -17.03 -5.06 -39.16
N GLN A 188 -16.32 -6.19 -39.26
CA GLN A 188 -15.38 -6.63 -38.21
C GLN A 188 -14.25 -5.61 -38.00
N HIS A 189 -13.62 -5.11 -39.06
CA HIS A 189 -12.54 -4.11 -38.95
C HIS A 189 -13.06 -2.78 -38.37
N ARG A 190 -14.27 -2.35 -38.74
CA ARG A 190 -14.94 -1.17 -38.15
C ARG A 190 -15.23 -1.36 -36.66
N ASN A 191 -15.68 -2.54 -36.25
CA ASN A 191 -15.89 -2.86 -34.84
C ASN A 191 -14.58 -2.88 -34.04
N VAL A 192 -13.49 -3.43 -34.61
CA VAL A 192 -12.15 -3.38 -33.99
C VAL A 192 -11.65 -1.94 -33.86
N LEU A 193 -11.75 -1.11 -34.92
CA LEU A 193 -11.41 0.31 -34.82
C LEU A 193 -12.23 1.03 -33.75
N HIS A 194 -13.55 0.84 -33.71
CA HIS A 194 -14.40 1.46 -32.67
C HIS A 194 -14.01 1.01 -31.26
N MET A 195 -13.65 -0.26 -31.05
CA MET A 195 -13.16 -0.74 -29.75
C MET A 195 -11.81 -0.11 -29.38
N LEU A 196 -10.90 0.08 -30.35
CA LEU A 196 -9.62 0.77 -30.13
C LEU A 196 -9.83 2.27 -29.84
N GLU A 197 -10.67 2.97 -30.60
CA GLU A 197 -11.06 4.37 -30.34
C GLU A 197 -11.68 4.54 -28.95
N GLN A 198 -12.56 3.61 -28.55
CA GLN A 198 -13.16 3.58 -27.21
C GLN A 198 -12.12 3.27 -26.11
N SER A 199 -11.16 2.38 -26.38
CA SER A 199 -10.07 2.06 -25.46
C SER A 199 -9.19 3.29 -25.23
N ILE A 200 -8.69 3.92 -26.30
CA ILE A 200 -7.86 5.14 -26.25
C ILE A 200 -8.61 6.29 -25.56
N ALA A 201 -9.91 6.45 -25.82
CA ALA A 201 -10.73 7.46 -25.14
C ALA A 201 -10.85 7.19 -23.63
N SER A 202 -10.90 5.93 -23.20
CA SER A 202 -10.90 5.55 -21.78
C SER A 202 -9.53 5.68 -21.12
N GLU A 203 -8.46 5.39 -21.86
CA GLU A 203 -7.06 5.53 -21.42
C GLU A 203 -6.71 7.01 -21.16
N LEU A 204 -7.08 7.91 -22.07
CA LEU A 204 -6.89 9.36 -21.90
C LEU A 204 -7.69 9.94 -20.72
N ASP A 205 -8.89 9.40 -20.43
CA ASP A 205 -9.65 9.79 -19.23
C ASP A 205 -9.01 9.25 -17.94
N LEU A 206 -8.39 8.06 -17.98
CA LEU A 206 -7.61 7.51 -16.87
C LEU A 206 -6.29 8.28 -16.65
N GLU A 207 -5.53 8.60 -17.69
CA GLU A 207 -4.30 9.41 -17.61
C GLU A 207 -4.61 10.81 -17.04
N LYS A 208 -5.72 11.40 -17.47
CA LYS A 208 -6.20 12.66 -16.91
C LYS A 208 -6.55 12.51 -15.42
N LYS A 209 -7.31 11.49 -15.02
CA LYS A 209 -7.64 11.23 -13.60
C LYS A 209 -6.40 10.98 -12.75
N LEU A 210 -5.39 10.30 -13.30
CA LEU A 210 -4.09 10.09 -12.65
C LEU A 210 -3.35 11.42 -12.50
N SER A 211 -3.35 12.28 -13.51
CA SER A 211 -2.78 13.64 -13.46
C SER A 211 -3.49 14.54 -12.44
N ASP A 212 -4.82 14.55 -12.43
CA ASP A 212 -5.64 15.25 -11.45
C ASP A 212 -5.32 14.75 -10.03
N SER A 213 -5.28 13.42 -9.83
CA SER A 213 -4.91 12.79 -8.55
C SER A 213 -3.49 13.15 -8.11
N LYS A 214 -2.51 13.18 -9.03
CA LYS A 214 -1.13 13.57 -8.74
C LYS A 214 -1.03 15.02 -8.26
N SER A 215 -1.85 15.91 -8.82
CA SER A 215 -1.92 17.31 -8.33
C SER A 215 -2.48 17.42 -6.91
N VAL A 216 -3.47 16.60 -6.56
CA VAL A 216 -4.03 16.51 -5.19
C VAL A 216 -3.02 15.93 -4.21
N ILE A 217 -2.21 14.94 -4.62
CA ILE A 217 -1.16 14.35 -3.79
C ILE A 217 -0.09 15.38 -3.43
N GLU A 218 0.37 16.19 -4.39
CA GLU A 218 1.36 17.25 -4.10
C GLU A 218 0.79 18.40 -3.25
N ASP A 219 -0.48 18.77 -3.43
CA ASP A 219 -1.18 19.72 -2.54
C ASP A 219 -1.33 19.19 -1.09
N LEU A 220 -1.69 17.91 -0.93
CA LEU A 220 -1.75 17.25 0.38
C LEU A 220 -0.35 17.16 1.04
N LYS A 221 0.69 16.90 0.26
CA LYS A 221 2.09 16.83 0.71
C LYS A 221 2.63 18.20 1.14
N LEU A 222 2.27 19.28 0.42
CA LEU A 222 2.56 20.65 0.84
C LEU A 222 1.82 21.02 2.14
N LYS A 223 0.55 20.61 2.29
CA LYS A 223 -0.23 20.81 3.52
C LYS A 223 0.34 20.03 4.71
N LEU A 224 0.76 18.77 4.50
CA LEU A 224 1.41 17.96 5.51
C LEU A 224 2.70 18.62 6.00
N HIS A 225 3.60 19.01 5.09
CA HIS A 225 4.85 19.68 5.46
C HIS A 225 4.61 21.03 6.18
N HIS A 226 3.56 21.76 5.81
CA HIS A 226 3.15 22.96 6.54
C HIS A 226 2.68 22.63 7.97
N GLN A 227 1.84 21.61 8.14
CA GLN A 227 1.31 21.17 9.43
C GLN A 227 2.41 20.59 10.34
N GLU A 228 3.36 19.82 9.80
CA GLU A 228 4.55 19.34 10.53
C GLU A 228 5.37 20.50 11.09
N LYS A 229 5.51 21.59 10.31
CA LYS A 229 6.19 22.81 10.75
C LYS A 229 5.41 23.58 11.83
N GLU A 230 4.08 23.59 11.77
CA GLU A 230 3.25 24.14 12.85
C GLU A 230 3.34 23.30 14.13
N ILE A 231 3.38 21.96 14.01
CA ILE A 231 3.57 21.03 15.13
C ILE A 231 4.92 21.28 15.80
N TYR A 232 6.01 21.39 15.03
CA TYR A 232 7.34 21.69 15.55
C TYR A 232 7.38 22.98 16.39
N PHE A 233 6.82 24.08 15.89
CA PHE A 233 6.73 25.33 16.67
C PHE A 233 5.81 25.22 17.89
N LEU A 234 4.76 24.41 17.81
CA LEU A 234 3.86 24.16 18.95
C LEU A 234 4.55 23.33 20.04
N GLU A 235 5.40 22.36 19.65
CA GLU A 235 6.20 21.53 20.55
C GLU A 235 7.27 22.35 21.27
N GLU A 236 8.05 23.17 20.55
CA GLU A 236 9.00 24.14 21.12
C GLU A 236 8.28 25.13 22.08
N SER A 237 7.10 25.62 21.70
CA SER A 237 6.28 26.48 22.58
C SER A 237 5.70 25.73 23.78
N ALA A 238 5.47 24.42 23.70
CA ALA A 238 4.94 23.61 24.78
C ALA A 238 6.04 23.25 25.79
N GLU A 239 7.24 22.90 25.33
CA GLU A 239 8.41 22.66 26.18
C GLU A 239 8.80 23.93 26.95
N THR A 240 8.92 25.07 26.25
CA THR A 240 9.27 26.36 26.88
C THR A 240 8.18 26.92 27.81
N VAL A 241 6.91 26.49 27.68
CA VAL A 241 5.85 26.77 28.67
C VAL A 241 5.94 25.80 29.85
N SER A 242 6.19 24.52 29.60
CA SER A 242 6.29 23.47 30.64
C SER A 242 7.48 23.70 31.58
N GLY A 243 8.65 24.05 31.04
CA GLY A 243 9.83 24.42 31.83
C GLY A 243 9.56 25.59 32.77
N ARG A 244 8.98 26.68 32.25
CA ARG A 244 8.60 27.85 33.06
C ARG A 244 7.49 27.55 34.09
N MET A 245 6.60 26.60 33.79
CA MET A 245 5.59 26.14 34.74
C MET A 245 6.25 25.39 35.91
N PHE A 246 7.18 24.48 35.63
CA PHE A 246 7.94 23.75 36.64
C PHE A 246 8.84 24.68 37.49
N GLU A 247 9.48 25.66 36.88
CA GLU A 247 10.23 26.72 37.60
C GLU A 247 9.31 27.51 38.55
N ALA A 248 8.11 27.90 38.09
CA ALA A 248 7.14 28.63 38.89
C ALA A 248 6.54 27.78 40.03
N GLU A 249 6.30 26.49 39.80
CA GLU A 249 5.83 25.55 40.81
C GLU A 249 6.89 25.29 41.89
N ASN A 250 8.15 25.07 41.51
CA ASN A 250 9.28 24.97 42.43
C ASN A 250 9.48 26.26 43.25
N ALA A 251 9.37 27.44 42.63
CA ALA A 251 9.38 28.72 43.33
C ALA A 251 8.19 28.88 44.30
N SER A 252 7.00 28.38 43.92
CA SER A 252 5.81 28.38 44.77
C SER A 252 5.98 27.47 45.99
N GLU A 253 6.53 26.28 45.84
CA GLU A 253 6.78 25.36 46.96
C GLU A 253 7.85 25.92 47.92
N LEU A 254 8.90 26.59 47.41
CA LEU A 254 9.89 27.29 48.23
C LEU A 254 9.26 28.46 49.01
N LEU A 255 8.36 29.23 48.38
CA LEU A 255 7.60 30.29 49.05
C LEU A 255 6.59 29.73 50.06
N PHE A 256 5.98 28.58 49.80
CA PHE A 256 5.10 27.87 50.74
C PHE A 256 5.87 27.35 51.95
N GLY A 257 7.03 26.72 51.74
CA GLY A 257 7.91 26.25 52.81
C GLY A 257 8.41 27.39 53.71
N THR A 258 8.85 28.50 53.13
CA THR A 258 9.27 29.70 53.90
C THR A 258 8.11 30.40 54.60
N SER A 259 6.91 30.45 53.99
CA SER A 259 5.68 30.95 54.63
C SER A 259 5.26 30.10 55.84
N LYS A 260 5.30 28.77 55.70
CA LYS A 260 5.00 27.80 56.75
C LYS A 260 5.97 27.92 57.93
N GLU A 261 7.27 28.09 57.65
CA GLU A 261 8.27 28.33 58.69
C GLU A 261 8.08 29.70 59.38
N LEU A 262 7.74 30.75 58.63
CA LEU A 262 7.41 32.05 59.22
C LEU A 262 6.18 31.96 60.14
N ALA A 263 5.15 31.20 59.75
CA ALA A 263 3.96 30.94 60.57
C ALA A 263 4.30 30.16 61.85
N ASN A 264 5.15 29.12 61.78
CA ASN A 264 5.64 28.40 62.96
C ASN A 264 6.35 29.34 63.96
N ARG A 265 7.20 30.23 63.43
CA ARG A 265 7.94 31.21 64.24
C ARG A 265 7.01 32.27 64.84
N LEU A 266 5.99 32.71 64.10
CA LEU A 266 4.98 33.66 64.61
C LEU A 266 4.14 33.05 65.73
N ASN A 267 3.63 31.82 65.56
CA ASN A 267 2.91 31.09 66.60
C ASN A 267 3.76 30.92 67.88
N THR A 268 5.06 30.65 67.71
CA THR A 268 6.03 30.54 68.82
C THR A 268 6.21 31.89 69.52
N MET A 269 6.32 32.99 68.77
CA MET A 269 6.38 34.34 69.33
C MET A 269 5.09 34.73 70.08
N GLU A 270 3.91 34.39 69.55
CA GLU A 270 2.61 34.66 70.20
C GLU A 270 2.47 33.90 71.53
N PHE A 271 2.94 32.65 71.59
CA PHE A 271 3.04 31.90 72.85
C PHE A 271 3.98 32.58 73.85
N HIS A 272 5.17 33.02 73.42
CA HIS A 272 6.10 33.78 74.28
C HIS A 272 5.53 35.12 74.75
N LEU A 273 4.85 35.86 73.88
CA LEU A 273 4.19 37.13 74.20
C LEU A 273 3.07 36.91 75.22
N SER A 274 2.27 35.87 75.05
CA SER A 274 1.22 35.45 76.00
C SER A 274 1.81 35.07 77.36
N ALA A 275 2.95 34.37 77.39
CA ALA A 275 3.67 34.03 78.61
C ALA A 275 4.42 35.22 79.24
N GLN A 276 4.77 36.25 78.47
CA GLN A 276 5.26 37.52 79.00
C GLN A 276 4.12 38.34 79.62
N LYS A 277 3.00 38.48 78.93
CA LYS A 277 1.83 39.23 79.44
C LYS A 277 1.33 38.69 80.78
N ARG A 278 1.22 37.36 80.95
CA ARG A 278 0.89 36.75 82.26
C ARG A 278 1.88 37.10 83.39
N ARG A 279 3.16 37.32 83.08
CA ARG A 279 4.18 37.77 84.06
C ARG A 279 4.07 39.26 84.32
N GLU A 280 3.73 40.06 83.31
CA GLU A 280 3.46 41.49 83.44
C GLU A 280 2.22 41.74 84.32
N ASP A 281 1.12 41.02 84.08
CA ASP A 281 -0.11 41.07 84.89
C ASP A 281 0.16 40.67 86.36
N ASP A 282 0.97 39.63 86.59
CA ASP A 282 1.45 39.22 87.93
C ASP A 282 2.27 40.33 88.63
N VAL A 283 3.26 40.90 87.93
CA VAL A 283 4.08 42.01 88.47
C VAL A 283 3.23 43.26 88.73
N LYS A 284 2.27 43.58 87.86
CA LYS A 284 1.34 44.69 88.02
C LYS A 284 0.46 44.51 89.27
N SER A 285 -0.09 43.31 89.48
CA SER A 285 -0.88 43.01 90.70
C SER A 285 -0.06 43.20 91.98
N LYS A 286 1.24 42.86 91.95
CA LYS A 286 2.18 43.06 93.07
C LYS A 286 2.50 44.54 93.30
N LEU A 287 2.55 45.35 92.24
CA LEU A 287 2.75 46.81 92.31
C LEU A 287 1.51 47.52 92.87
N GLU A 288 0.31 47.15 92.45
CA GLU A 288 -0.94 47.67 93.02
C GLU A 288 -1.06 47.29 94.52
N GLN A 289 -0.58 46.10 94.90
CA GLN A 289 -0.46 45.66 96.30
C GLN A 289 0.70 46.31 97.09
N SER A 290 1.59 47.09 96.47
CA SER A 290 2.61 47.89 97.18
C SER A 290 2.23 49.37 97.26
N LEU A 291 1.61 49.91 96.21
CA LEU A 291 1.04 51.26 96.19
C LEU A 291 -0.01 51.46 97.29
N THR A 292 -0.90 50.49 97.46
CA THR A 292 -1.90 50.49 98.55
C THR A 292 -1.28 50.49 99.95
N LYS A 293 -0.10 49.88 100.14
CA LYS A 293 0.65 49.93 101.41
C LYS A 293 1.31 51.28 101.65
N LEU A 294 1.78 51.95 100.59
CA LEU A 294 2.35 53.32 100.69
C LEU A 294 1.28 54.35 101.05
N SER A 295 0.06 54.23 100.51
CA SER A 295 -1.06 55.15 100.85
C SER A 295 -1.46 55.13 102.34
N PHE A 296 -1.06 54.10 103.09
CA PHE A 296 -1.24 54.03 104.54
C PHE A 296 -0.18 54.81 105.35
N LEU A 297 0.94 55.19 104.73
CA LEU A 297 2.03 55.95 105.38
C LEU A 297 1.91 57.47 105.18
N GLU A 298 1.18 57.92 104.17
CA GLU A 298 1.15 59.32 103.70
C GLU A 298 0.20 60.24 104.51
N ASN A 299 -0.19 59.84 105.73
CA ASN A 299 -1.24 60.48 106.53
C ASN A 299 -0.74 61.07 107.87
N SER A 300 0.32 61.89 107.86
CA SER A 300 0.67 62.75 109.01
C SER A 300 1.68 63.87 108.70
N PRO A 301 1.23 65.14 108.52
CA PRO A 301 2.10 66.30 108.73
C PRO A 301 1.44 67.52 109.44
N GLY A 302 2.28 68.34 110.09
CA GLY A 302 1.95 69.67 110.63
C GLY A 302 3.01 70.15 111.64
N LYS A 303 3.27 71.45 111.88
CA LYS A 303 2.81 72.73 111.29
C LYS A 303 3.90 73.79 111.58
N MET A 304 3.89 74.97 110.94
CA MET A 304 4.87 76.04 111.20
C MET A 304 4.32 77.48 110.98
N GLU A 305 4.45 78.34 112.02
CA GLU A 305 4.66 79.82 112.01
C GLU A 305 3.59 80.77 111.36
N GLN A 306 3.56 82.12 111.54
CA GLN A 306 4.51 83.12 112.14
C GLN A 306 3.82 84.42 112.68
N GLU A 307 4.61 85.37 113.27
CA GLU A 307 4.24 86.68 113.91
C GLU A 307 5.42 87.70 113.90
N SER A 308 5.36 89.03 114.21
CA SER A 308 4.30 90.08 114.20
C SER A 308 4.84 91.51 114.59
N ASN A 309 4.61 92.54 113.73
CA ASN A 309 4.59 94.02 114.01
C ASN A 309 5.83 94.79 114.63
N LYS A 310 5.65 96.08 115.06
CA LYS A 310 6.61 97.20 114.76
C LYS A 310 6.69 98.43 115.75
N ALA A 311 7.95 98.83 116.12
CA ALA A 311 8.60 100.16 116.42
C ALA A 311 8.04 101.38 117.26
N GLY A 312 8.98 102.12 117.92
CA GLY A 312 8.93 103.49 118.53
C GLY A 312 9.97 103.70 119.68
N ALA A 313 10.23 104.84 120.38
CA ALA A 313 10.15 106.34 120.19
C ALA A 313 10.39 107.05 121.59
N ASP A 314 10.94 108.28 121.85
CA ASP A 314 11.84 109.26 121.16
C ASP A 314 12.28 110.45 122.12
N SER A 315 13.11 111.43 121.65
CA SER A 315 13.21 112.88 122.05
C SER A 315 14.26 113.51 123.05
N ILE A 316 14.63 114.79 122.77
CA ILE A 316 15.20 115.92 123.58
C ILE A 316 16.74 116.13 123.59
N SER A 317 17.35 117.33 123.36
CA SER A 317 17.06 118.56 122.57
C SER A 317 18.28 119.53 122.60
N LEU A 318 18.56 120.27 121.51
CA LEU A 318 19.59 121.33 121.34
C LEU A 318 21.07 120.96 121.51
N GLN A 319 21.45 120.03 122.39
CA GLN A 319 22.65 119.20 122.15
C GLN A 319 22.46 118.54 120.77
N ASP A 320 21.24 118.00 120.54
CA ASP A 320 20.53 117.69 119.29
C ASP A 320 20.44 118.85 118.27
N ARG A 321 21.38 119.79 118.22
CA ARG A 321 21.45 120.76 117.11
C ARG A 321 22.84 120.97 116.53
N ILE A 322 23.88 120.82 117.34
CA ILE A 322 25.20 120.42 116.82
C ILE A 322 25.15 118.92 116.56
N GLN A 323 24.61 118.12 117.48
CA GLN A 323 24.36 116.71 117.26
C GLN A 323 23.26 116.45 116.22
N GLU A 324 22.34 117.38 115.89
CA GLU A 324 21.51 117.22 114.67
C GLU A 324 22.29 117.58 113.41
N LEU A 325 23.31 118.45 113.43
CA LEU A 325 24.13 118.71 112.23
C LEU A 325 25.22 117.65 112.04
N GLU A 326 25.75 117.06 113.12
CA GLU A 326 26.64 115.89 113.06
C GLU A 326 25.84 114.61 112.80
N LYS A 327 24.61 114.48 113.31
CA LYS A 327 23.66 113.44 112.89
C LYS A 327 23.24 113.66 111.45
N GLN A 328 22.81 114.84 111.00
CA GLN A 328 22.49 115.09 109.59
C GLN A 328 23.72 114.97 108.67
N LEU A 329 24.95 115.21 109.16
CA LEU A 329 26.15 114.89 108.38
C LEU A 329 26.41 113.38 108.38
N SER A 330 26.26 112.68 109.51
CA SER A 330 26.42 111.23 109.62
C SER A 330 25.29 110.45 108.94
N GLU A 331 24.10 111.03 108.84
CA GLU A 331 22.86 110.50 108.29
C GLU A 331 22.74 110.89 106.82
N SER A 332 23.18 112.09 106.40
CA SER A 332 23.44 112.38 104.99
C SER A 332 24.62 111.56 104.47
N ASN A 333 25.65 111.29 105.27
CA ASN A 333 26.76 110.41 104.87
C ASN A 333 26.35 108.93 104.93
N SER A 334 25.48 108.52 105.85
CA SER A 334 24.90 107.16 105.84
C SER A 334 23.85 107.00 104.74
N GLN A 335 23.11 108.06 104.38
CA GLN A 335 22.24 108.09 103.21
C GLN A 335 23.07 108.07 101.93
N LEU A 336 24.19 108.82 101.85
CA LEU A 336 25.12 108.77 100.73
C LEU A 336 25.78 107.40 100.62
N GLN A 337 26.22 106.82 101.74
CA GLN A 337 26.76 105.46 101.84
C GLN A 337 25.71 104.44 101.39
N SER A 338 24.47 104.50 101.90
CA SER A 338 23.37 103.63 101.47
C SER A 338 22.90 103.89 100.04
N ALA A 339 23.10 105.09 99.50
CA ALA A 339 22.79 105.45 98.12
C ALA A 339 23.91 105.03 97.16
N MET A 340 25.17 104.98 97.63
CA MET A 340 26.28 104.35 96.92
C MET A 340 26.13 102.83 96.95
N GLU A 341 25.82 102.22 98.10
CA GLU A 341 25.50 100.80 98.21
C GLU A 341 24.24 100.44 97.39
N SER A 342 23.20 101.29 97.39
CA SER A 342 22.02 101.13 96.52
C SER A 342 22.31 101.38 95.04
N ALA A 343 23.26 102.24 94.69
CA ALA A 343 23.65 102.49 93.30
C ALA A 343 24.58 101.41 92.77
N ASP A 344 25.51 100.89 93.57
CA ASP A 344 26.38 99.78 93.21
C ASP A 344 25.60 98.46 93.18
N THR A 345 24.67 98.20 94.12
CA THR A 345 23.72 97.06 93.98
C THR A 345 22.80 97.23 92.78
N SER A 346 22.19 98.40 92.54
CA SER A 346 21.37 98.64 91.33
C SER A 346 22.16 98.49 90.03
N LYS A 347 23.47 98.78 90.05
CA LYS A 347 24.40 98.59 88.93
C LYS A 347 24.85 97.14 88.79
N GLU A 348 25.00 96.38 89.88
CA GLU A 348 25.18 94.93 89.85
C GLU A 348 23.92 94.23 89.32
N GLU A 349 22.73 94.65 89.74
CA GLU A 349 21.43 94.24 89.17
C GLU A 349 21.35 94.60 87.68
N GLN A 350 21.73 95.81 87.28
CA GLN A 350 21.75 96.22 85.86
C GLN A 350 22.75 95.38 85.05
N ASN A 351 23.92 95.05 85.59
CA ASN A 351 24.89 94.17 84.96
C ASN A 351 24.39 92.72 84.87
N ALA A 352 23.70 92.22 85.89
CA ALA A 352 23.06 90.91 85.89
C ALA A 352 21.94 90.84 84.84
N LEU A 353 21.07 91.85 84.78
CA LEU A 353 20.02 91.99 83.77
C LEU A 353 20.60 92.12 82.35
N HIS A 354 21.72 92.82 82.16
CA HIS A 354 22.44 92.84 80.87
C HIS A 354 23.05 91.48 80.53
N SER A 355 23.53 90.71 81.51
CA SER A 355 24.01 89.35 81.32
C SER A 355 22.87 88.40 80.91
N GLU A 356 21.71 88.52 81.57
CA GLU A 356 20.50 87.75 81.26
C GLU A 356 19.89 88.14 79.90
N LEU A 357 19.90 89.42 79.53
CA LEU A 357 19.59 89.86 78.16
C LEU A 357 20.56 89.25 77.14
N GLY A 358 21.85 89.18 77.48
CA GLY A 358 22.87 88.54 76.64
C GLY A 358 22.66 87.04 76.47
N THR A 359 22.30 86.30 77.52
CA THR A 359 21.96 84.87 77.39
C THR A 359 20.65 84.68 76.63
N MET A 360 19.65 85.52 76.86
CA MET A 360 18.38 85.50 76.15
C MET A 360 18.56 85.78 74.65
N GLU A 361 19.34 86.79 74.27
CA GLU A 361 19.64 87.10 72.86
C GLU A 361 20.44 85.97 72.18
N ASN A 362 21.36 85.32 72.91
CA ASN A 362 22.02 84.10 72.40
C ASN A 362 21.02 82.95 72.18
N THR A 363 20.04 82.75 73.09
CA THR A 363 18.99 81.73 72.85
C THR A 363 18.06 82.09 71.69
N ILE A 364 17.73 83.38 71.50
CA ILE A 364 16.93 83.86 70.36
C ILE A 364 17.66 83.60 69.04
N ASN A 365 18.96 83.88 68.96
CA ASN A 365 19.77 83.60 67.78
C ASN A 365 19.87 82.09 67.48
N ASN A 366 20.09 81.25 68.50
CA ASN A 366 20.06 79.79 68.34
C ASN A 366 18.68 79.30 67.85
N LEU A 367 17.58 79.77 68.44
CA LEU A 367 16.22 79.42 68.01
C LEU A 367 15.92 79.86 66.56
N LYS A 368 16.43 81.02 66.14
CA LYS A 368 16.30 81.53 64.77
C LYS A 368 17.04 80.66 63.76
N ASP A 369 18.24 80.18 64.11
CA ASP A 369 18.98 79.21 63.29
C ASP A 369 18.27 77.85 63.27
N ASP A 370 17.69 77.40 64.38
CA ASP A 370 16.93 76.15 64.48
C ASP A 370 15.66 76.18 63.62
N VAL A 371 14.89 77.28 63.67
CA VAL A 371 13.76 77.55 62.76
C VAL A 371 14.24 77.54 61.30
N SER A 372 15.35 78.22 61.00
CA SER A 372 15.95 78.26 59.66
C SER A 372 16.49 76.89 59.19
N ARG A 373 16.71 75.92 60.09
CA ARG A 373 17.02 74.51 59.74
C ARG A 373 15.75 73.65 59.66
N ALA A 374 14.69 73.98 60.40
CA ALA A 374 13.41 73.30 60.33
C ALA A 374 12.65 73.64 59.03
N GLU A 375 12.59 74.91 58.64
CA GLU A 375 11.94 75.38 57.41
C GLU A 375 12.55 74.72 56.16
N ARG A 376 13.88 74.71 56.04
CA ARG A 376 14.58 74.02 54.95
C ARG A 376 14.32 72.50 54.91
N ARG A 377 14.04 71.85 56.05
CA ARG A 377 13.61 70.45 56.07
C ARG A 377 12.15 70.30 55.63
N ALA A 378 11.26 71.20 56.03
CA ALA A 378 9.86 71.21 55.60
C ALA A 378 9.76 71.37 54.08
N GLN A 379 10.44 72.37 53.51
CA GLN A 379 10.53 72.59 52.06
C GLN A 379 11.10 71.37 51.32
N ASN A 380 12.14 70.70 51.86
CA ASN A 380 12.67 69.49 51.25
C ASN A 380 11.68 68.31 51.31
N ALA A 381 10.91 68.18 52.39
CA ALA A 381 9.87 67.16 52.53
C ALA A 381 8.68 67.42 51.61
N GLU A 382 8.28 68.68 51.42
CA GLU A 382 7.24 69.10 50.48
C GLU A 382 7.63 68.79 49.03
N ILE A 383 8.86 69.12 48.61
CA ILE A 383 9.40 68.76 47.29
C ILE A 383 9.37 67.24 47.07
N ARG A 384 9.79 66.45 48.07
CA ARG A 384 9.70 64.98 48.00
C ARG A 384 8.25 64.49 47.93
N CYS A 385 7.32 65.14 48.62
CA CYS A 385 5.91 64.78 48.60
C CYS A 385 5.29 65.05 47.22
N MET A 386 5.63 66.16 46.57
CA MET A 386 5.26 66.45 45.18
C MET A 386 5.85 65.40 44.22
N GLN A 387 7.14 65.06 44.36
CA GLN A 387 7.80 64.03 43.54
C GLN A 387 7.15 62.65 43.70
N LEU A 388 6.83 62.23 44.92
CA LEU A 388 6.13 60.97 45.20
C LEU A 388 4.68 60.97 44.69
N THR A 389 4.02 62.14 44.68
CA THR A 389 2.67 62.29 44.13
C THR A 389 2.69 62.15 42.61
N GLN A 390 3.65 62.80 41.94
CA GLN A 390 3.86 62.68 40.50
C GLN A 390 4.16 61.23 40.08
N ALA A 391 5.10 60.57 40.77
CA ALA A 391 5.43 59.16 40.51
C ALA A 391 4.23 58.22 40.73
N ASN A 392 3.36 58.48 41.72
CA ASN A 392 2.12 57.72 41.91
C ASN A 392 1.13 57.90 40.74
N ILE A 393 1.02 59.11 40.18
CA ILE A 393 0.16 59.38 39.02
C ILE A 393 0.69 58.65 37.78
N GLU A 394 2.00 58.69 37.56
CA GLU A 394 2.69 57.99 36.45
C GLU A 394 2.52 56.47 36.56
N LEU A 395 2.85 55.86 37.71
CA LEU A 395 2.69 54.42 37.95
C LEU A 395 1.23 53.96 37.86
N ASN A 396 0.26 54.77 38.30
CA ASN A 396 -1.16 54.45 38.13
C ASN A 396 -1.61 54.56 36.67
N GLY A 397 -1.01 55.46 35.89
CA GLY A 397 -1.15 55.53 34.44
C GLY A 397 -0.65 54.25 33.76
N GLU A 398 0.59 53.84 34.04
CA GLU A 398 1.19 52.59 33.54
C GLU A 398 0.36 51.36 33.93
N LEU A 399 -0.09 51.28 35.19
CA LEU A 399 -0.96 50.20 35.68
C LEU A 399 -2.28 50.12 34.88
N SER A 400 -2.86 51.27 34.51
CA SER A 400 -4.09 51.32 33.71
C SER A 400 -3.88 50.89 32.26
N ALA A 401 -2.74 51.27 31.66
CA ALA A 401 -2.34 50.86 30.31
C ALA A 401 -2.04 49.35 30.25
N LEU A 402 -1.29 48.83 31.22
CA LEU A 402 -1.02 47.39 31.35
C LEU A 402 -2.30 46.58 31.59
N LYS A 403 -3.29 47.15 32.30
CA LYS A 403 -4.59 46.50 32.53
C LYS A 403 -5.45 46.43 31.27
N SER A 404 -5.46 47.49 30.45
CA SER A 404 -6.14 47.47 29.14
C SER A 404 -5.44 46.51 28.17
N GLU A 405 -4.11 46.57 28.06
CA GLU A 405 -3.33 45.67 27.19
C GLU A 405 -3.54 44.18 27.56
N LYS A 406 -3.58 43.86 28.86
CA LYS A 406 -3.94 42.51 29.34
C LYS A 406 -5.38 42.13 28.99
N SER A 407 -6.33 43.06 29.13
CA SER A 407 -7.73 42.82 28.75
C SER A 407 -7.87 42.51 27.25
N ASP A 408 -7.17 43.24 26.38
CA ASP A 408 -7.23 43.04 24.95
C ASP A 408 -6.54 41.74 24.52
N LYS A 409 -5.41 41.39 25.13
CA LYS A 409 -4.77 40.07 24.95
C LYS A 409 -5.69 38.92 25.38
N VAL A 410 -6.41 39.05 26.51
CA VAL A 410 -7.43 38.06 26.93
C VAL A 410 -8.57 37.98 25.92
N ASN A 411 -9.10 39.11 25.45
CA ASN A 411 -10.17 39.15 24.44
C ASN A 411 -9.76 38.48 23.11
N VAL A 412 -8.50 38.64 22.68
CA VAL A 412 -7.95 37.99 21.48
C VAL A 412 -7.77 36.48 21.69
N LEU A 413 -7.24 36.06 22.83
CA LEU A 413 -7.07 34.64 23.18
C LEU A 413 -8.43 33.92 23.30
N GLU A 414 -9.44 34.56 23.90
CA GLU A 414 -10.79 33.98 24.01
C GLU A 414 -11.46 33.81 22.64
N LYS A 415 -11.25 34.76 21.71
CA LYS A 415 -11.68 34.62 20.30
C LYS A 415 -10.98 33.44 19.62
N ARG A 416 -9.65 33.36 19.69
CA ARG A 416 -8.87 32.28 19.07
C ARG A 416 -9.22 30.90 19.65
N LEU A 417 -9.52 30.82 20.96
CA LEU A 417 -10.00 29.61 21.62
C LEU A 417 -11.38 29.17 21.09
N LYS A 418 -12.31 30.11 20.92
CA LYS A 418 -13.65 29.83 20.34
C LYS A 418 -13.54 29.37 18.89
N GLU A 419 -12.72 30.03 18.09
CA GLU A 419 -12.44 29.68 16.69
C GLU A 419 -11.80 28.29 16.56
N SER A 420 -10.74 28.02 17.32
CA SER A 420 -10.10 26.69 17.39
C SER A 420 -11.07 25.59 17.84
N ASN A 421 -11.93 25.86 18.83
CA ASN A 421 -12.98 24.92 19.21
C ASN A 421 -13.99 24.68 18.07
N THR A 422 -14.40 25.70 17.32
CA THR A 422 -15.29 25.48 16.15
C THR A 422 -14.61 24.69 15.03
N GLN A 423 -13.32 24.91 14.77
CA GLN A 423 -12.52 24.11 13.84
C GLN A 423 -12.42 22.65 14.31
N LEU A 424 -12.20 22.41 15.60
CA LEU A 424 -12.16 21.06 16.19
C LEU A 424 -13.50 20.33 16.06
N GLN A 425 -14.65 21.00 16.23
CA GLN A 425 -15.96 20.37 16.02
C GLN A 425 -16.21 20.06 14.54
N HIS A 426 -15.78 20.94 13.62
CA HIS A 426 -15.85 20.67 12.18
C HIS A 426 -14.95 19.48 11.78
N ALA A 427 -13.72 19.41 12.31
CA ALA A 427 -12.81 18.29 12.08
C ALA A 427 -13.38 16.96 12.59
N LYS A 428 -14.02 16.96 13.77
CA LYS A 428 -14.74 15.78 14.28
C LYS A 428 -15.86 15.34 13.36
N ALA A 429 -16.77 16.24 12.99
CA ALA A 429 -17.87 15.93 12.07
C ALA A 429 -17.39 15.42 10.70
N ALA A 430 -16.24 15.89 10.21
CA ALA A 430 -15.61 15.37 9.00
C ALA A 430 -15.03 13.96 9.19
N VAL A 431 -14.38 13.68 10.33
CA VAL A 431 -13.90 12.33 10.68
C VAL A 431 -15.07 11.36 10.85
N ASP A 432 -16.13 11.75 11.57
CA ASP A 432 -17.34 10.93 11.75
C ASP A 432 -17.96 10.58 10.39
N ALA A 433 -18.07 11.55 9.46
CA ALA A 433 -18.55 11.30 8.11
C ALA A 433 -17.65 10.36 7.28
N ILE A 434 -16.33 10.42 7.46
CA ILE A 434 -15.38 9.50 6.82
C ILE A 434 -15.51 8.08 7.41
N VAL A 435 -15.74 7.94 8.72
CA VAL A 435 -15.97 6.65 9.38
C VAL A 435 -17.26 5.99 8.87
N GLU A 436 -18.35 6.75 8.72
CA GLU A 436 -19.59 6.25 8.11
C GLU A 436 -19.40 5.84 6.64
N GLN A 437 -18.63 6.62 5.86
CA GLN A 437 -18.25 6.23 4.48
C GLN A 437 -17.43 4.94 4.45
N GLN A 438 -16.48 4.76 5.35
CA GLN A 438 -15.69 3.53 5.49
C GLN A 438 -16.59 2.34 5.89
N GLY A 439 -17.58 2.57 6.75
CA GLY A 439 -18.61 1.58 7.10
C GLY A 439 -19.44 1.12 5.90
N MET A 440 -19.93 2.06 5.09
CA MET A 440 -20.66 1.75 3.85
C MET A 440 -19.80 0.98 2.85
N LEU A 441 -18.55 1.42 2.61
CA LEU A 441 -17.60 0.72 1.74
C LEU A 441 -17.32 -0.70 2.22
N LYS A 442 -17.20 -0.91 3.54
CA LYS A 442 -17.00 -2.24 4.12
C LYS A 442 -18.21 -3.16 3.92
N SER A 443 -19.43 -2.64 4.02
CA SER A 443 -20.64 -3.40 3.68
C SER A 443 -20.64 -3.81 2.20
N MET A 444 -20.36 -2.85 1.31
CA MET A 444 -20.32 -3.08 -0.14
C MET A 444 -19.25 -4.10 -0.55
N MET A 445 -18.08 -4.12 0.11
CA MET A 445 -17.08 -5.16 -0.10
C MET A 445 -17.58 -6.54 0.36
N SER A 446 -18.27 -6.63 1.51
CA SER A 446 -18.85 -7.90 1.98
C SER A 446 -19.93 -8.45 1.04
N ASP A 447 -20.75 -7.57 0.45
CA ASP A 447 -21.72 -7.95 -0.59
C ASP A 447 -21.02 -8.44 -1.87
N MET A 448 -19.89 -7.82 -2.27
CA MET A 448 -19.06 -8.27 -3.39
C MET A 448 -18.40 -9.62 -3.12
N GLU A 449 -17.86 -9.85 -1.92
CA GLU A 449 -17.30 -11.14 -1.50
C GLU A 449 -18.33 -12.27 -1.62
N HIS A 450 -19.57 -12.02 -1.19
CA HIS A 450 -20.68 -12.98 -1.34
C HIS A 450 -21.05 -13.25 -2.81
N MET A 451 -21.05 -12.22 -3.67
CA MET A 451 -21.29 -12.40 -5.12
C MET A 451 -20.15 -13.19 -5.78
N ILE A 452 -18.89 -12.92 -5.42
CA ILE A 452 -17.71 -13.64 -5.91
C ILE A 452 -17.79 -15.12 -5.53
N GLU A 453 -18.21 -15.45 -4.31
CA GLU A 453 -18.29 -16.85 -3.85
C GLU A 453 -19.44 -17.63 -4.52
N ASP A 454 -20.60 -17.01 -4.75
CA ASP A 454 -21.67 -17.60 -5.57
C ASP A 454 -21.24 -17.78 -7.04
N LEU A 455 -20.47 -16.84 -7.61
CA LEU A 455 -19.91 -16.97 -8.95
C LEU A 455 -18.89 -18.12 -9.05
N LYS A 456 -17.93 -18.25 -8.12
CA LYS A 456 -17.04 -19.43 -8.04
C LYS A 456 -17.86 -20.73 -7.93
N GLY A 457 -18.85 -20.73 -7.04
CA GLY A 457 -19.77 -21.85 -6.84
C GLY A 457 -20.66 -22.17 -8.06
N LYS A 458 -20.76 -21.28 -9.04
CA LYS A 458 -21.37 -21.53 -10.36
C LYS A 458 -20.33 -22.03 -11.37
N VAL A 459 -19.13 -21.45 -11.39
CA VAL A 459 -18.01 -21.88 -12.26
C VAL A 459 -17.67 -23.35 -12.02
N SER A 460 -17.41 -23.78 -10.78
CA SER A 460 -17.10 -25.19 -10.50
C SER A 460 -18.25 -26.15 -10.84
N LYS A 461 -19.51 -25.68 -10.84
CA LYS A 461 -20.69 -26.44 -11.30
C LYS A 461 -20.86 -26.44 -12.83
N ALA A 462 -20.20 -25.54 -13.55
CA ALA A 462 -20.13 -25.55 -15.01
C ALA A 462 -18.95 -26.41 -15.47
N GLU A 463 -17.78 -26.23 -14.87
CA GLU A 463 -16.54 -27.00 -15.07
C GLU A 463 -16.77 -28.51 -14.88
N THR A 464 -17.33 -28.94 -13.74
CA THR A 464 -17.66 -30.35 -13.49
C THR A 464 -18.71 -30.92 -14.46
N ARG A 465 -19.57 -30.09 -15.05
CA ARG A 465 -20.47 -30.49 -16.14
C ARG A 465 -19.74 -30.58 -17.48
N SER A 466 -18.78 -29.69 -17.74
CA SER A 466 -17.93 -29.68 -18.93
C SER A 466 -17.09 -30.95 -19.01
N GLY A 467 -16.29 -31.25 -17.97
CA GLY A 467 -15.51 -32.49 -17.90
C GLY A 467 -16.38 -33.76 -17.94
N SER A 468 -17.62 -33.69 -17.42
CA SER A 468 -18.60 -34.79 -17.56
C SER A 468 -19.17 -34.90 -18.98
N ALA A 469 -19.22 -33.84 -19.77
CA ALA A 469 -19.62 -33.88 -21.18
C ALA A 469 -18.47 -34.36 -22.05
N GLU A 470 -17.27 -33.82 -21.85
CA GLU A 470 -16.01 -34.24 -22.46
C GLU A 470 -15.77 -35.74 -22.27
N SER A 471 -15.87 -36.26 -21.05
CA SER A 471 -15.78 -37.70 -20.73
C SER A 471 -16.84 -38.59 -21.42
N LYS A 472 -17.90 -38.00 -21.99
CA LYS A 472 -18.87 -38.71 -22.84
C LYS A 472 -18.53 -38.55 -24.32
N CYS A 473 -18.00 -37.40 -24.73
CA CYS A 473 -17.54 -37.17 -26.10
C CYS A 473 -16.34 -38.05 -26.45
N THR A 474 -15.39 -38.26 -25.53
CA THR A 474 -14.28 -39.21 -25.71
C THR A 474 -14.82 -40.63 -25.91
N LEU A 475 -15.62 -41.14 -24.97
CA LEU A 475 -16.24 -42.48 -25.05
C LEU A 475 -17.10 -42.67 -26.32
N LEU A 476 -17.80 -41.64 -26.78
CA LEU A 476 -18.54 -41.66 -28.05
C LEU A 476 -17.62 -41.66 -29.27
N THR A 477 -16.44 -41.02 -29.19
CA THR A 477 -15.43 -41.04 -30.24
C THR A 477 -14.76 -42.42 -30.32
N ASP A 478 -14.39 -43.00 -29.18
CA ASP A 478 -13.82 -44.35 -29.07
C ASP A 478 -14.76 -45.39 -29.67
N THR A 479 -16.02 -45.42 -29.23
CA THR A 479 -17.02 -46.37 -29.76
C THR A 479 -17.38 -46.13 -31.23
N ASN A 480 -17.28 -44.89 -31.73
CA ASN A 480 -17.44 -44.59 -33.15
C ASN A 480 -16.22 -45.04 -33.99
N LEU A 481 -15.01 -45.04 -33.41
CA LEU A 481 -13.81 -45.62 -34.02
C LEU A 481 -13.94 -47.15 -34.10
N GLU A 482 -14.30 -47.83 -33.01
CA GLU A 482 -14.57 -49.27 -32.98
C GLU A 482 -15.58 -49.69 -34.06
N LEU A 483 -16.73 -49.00 -34.14
CA LEU A 483 -17.75 -49.24 -35.16
C LEU A 483 -17.24 -48.97 -36.59
N SER A 484 -16.35 -48.00 -36.77
CA SER A 484 -15.75 -47.70 -38.08
C SER A 484 -14.77 -48.80 -38.52
N GLU A 485 -14.00 -49.38 -37.59
CA GLU A 485 -13.15 -50.54 -37.84
C GLU A 485 -13.96 -51.80 -38.18
N GLU A 486 -15.05 -52.08 -37.43
CA GLU A 486 -15.97 -53.17 -37.76
C GLU A 486 -16.57 -53.00 -39.18
N LEU A 487 -17.02 -51.79 -39.53
CA LEU A 487 -17.56 -51.50 -40.86
C LEU A 487 -16.52 -51.65 -41.97
N ALA A 488 -15.26 -51.26 -41.72
CA ALA A 488 -14.15 -51.45 -42.66
C ALA A 488 -13.85 -52.95 -42.88
N PHE A 489 -13.77 -53.74 -41.80
CA PHE A 489 -13.58 -55.18 -41.85
C PHE A 489 -14.73 -55.89 -42.59
N LEU A 490 -15.98 -55.53 -42.29
CA LEU A 490 -17.16 -56.07 -42.94
C LEU A 490 -17.19 -55.73 -44.44
N ARG A 491 -16.81 -54.49 -44.82
CA ARG A 491 -16.70 -54.06 -46.22
C ARG A 491 -15.65 -54.89 -46.97
N GLY A 492 -14.45 -55.07 -46.42
CA GLY A 492 -13.40 -55.90 -47.02
C GLY A 492 -13.81 -57.36 -47.18
N ARG A 493 -14.57 -57.92 -46.22
CA ARG A 493 -15.14 -59.27 -46.33
C ARG A 493 -16.20 -59.37 -47.45
N VAL A 494 -17.04 -58.36 -47.62
CA VAL A 494 -18.01 -58.31 -48.74
C VAL A 494 -17.29 -58.23 -50.08
N GLU A 495 -16.28 -57.37 -50.22
CA GLU A 495 -15.49 -57.26 -51.45
C GLU A 495 -14.80 -58.59 -51.82
N SER A 496 -14.23 -59.30 -50.84
CA SER A 496 -13.66 -60.63 -51.03
C SER A 496 -14.70 -61.64 -51.56
N LEU A 497 -15.90 -61.67 -50.97
CA LEU A 497 -17.00 -62.53 -51.43
C LEU A 497 -17.50 -62.16 -52.83
N GLU A 498 -17.55 -60.87 -53.18
CA GLU A 498 -17.87 -60.44 -54.54
C GLU A 498 -16.78 -60.84 -55.55
N ASN A 499 -15.50 -60.72 -55.19
CA ASN A 499 -14.39 -61.14 -56.03
C ASN A 499 -14.49 -62.64 -56.35
N LEU A 500 -14.72 -63.48 -55.35
CA LEU A 500 -14.97 -64.91 -55.50
C LEU A 500 -16.22 -65.21 -56.32
N LEU A 501 -17.33 -64.49 -56.11
CA LEU A 501 -18.55 -64.63 -56.90
C LEU A 501 -18.35 -64.23 -58.37
N ARG A 502 -17.59 -63.17 -58.64
CA ARG A 502 -17.23 -62.73 -59.99
C ARG A 502 -16.32 -63.74 -60.68
N GLU A 503 -15.37 -64.35 -59.98
CA GLU A 503 -14.53 -65.44 -60.49
C GLU A 503 -15.32 -66.72 -60.77
N ALA A 504 -16.13 -67.20 -59.82
CA ALA A 504 -16.98 -68.38 -60.00
C ALA A 504 -17.95 -68.21 -61.19
N ASN A 505 -18.47 -67.00 -61.41
CA ASN A 505 -19.28 -66.70 -62.59
C ASN A 505 -18.47 -66.68 -63.90
N ARG A 506 -17.24 -66.17 -63.91
CA ARG A 506 -16.32 -66.27 -65.08
C ARG A 506 -16.03 -67.74 -65.41
N ALA A 507 -15.72 -68.55 -64.40
CA ALA A 507 -15.49 -69.99 -64.56
C ALA A 507 -16.73 -70.69 -65.14
N LYS A 508 -17.91 -70.49 -64.53
CA LYS A 508 -19.20 -71.02 -65.00
C LYS A 508 -19.49 -70.66 -66.47
N VAL A 509 -19.24 -69.42 -66.87
CA VAL A 509 -19.41 -68.97 -68.27
C VAL A 509 -18.41 -69.62 -69.21
N SER A 510 -17.16 -69.83 -68.77
CA SER A 510 -16.15 -70.57 -69.55
C SER A 510 -16.57 -72.03 -69.75
N THR A 511 -16.93 -72.74 -68.67
CA THR A 511 -17.43 -74.12 -68.73
C THR A 511 -18.68 -74.25 -69.60
N ALA A 512 -19.61 -73.29 -69.54
CA ALA A 512 -20.80 -73.28 -70.39
C ALA A 512 -20.47 -73.12 -71.89
N LYS A 513 -19.50 -72.26 -72.25
CA LYS A 513 -19.01 -72.13 -73.64
C LYS A 513 -18.35 -73.43 -74.13
N ASP A 514 -17.52 -74.04 -73.28
CA ASP A 514 -16.80 -75.28 -73.58
C ASP A 514 -17.76 -76.50 -73.73
N ILE A 515 -18.77 -76.60 -72.86
CA ILE A 515 -19.90 -77.53 -73.03
C ILE A 515 -20.63 -77.27 -74.35
N GLY A 516 -20.88 -76.00 -74.73
CA GLY A 516 -21.49 -75.65 -76.01
C GLY A 516 -20.67 -76.12 -77.22
N ILE A 517 -19.35 -75.96 -77.18
CA ILE A 517 -18.42 -76.44 -78.20
C ILE A 517 -18.48 -77.98 -78.30
N ARG A 518 -18.35 -78.69 -77.17
CA ARG A 518 -18.46 -80.17 -77.14
C ARG A 518 -19.82 -80.66 -77.63
N THR A 519 -20.90 -79.99 -77.24
CA THR A 519 -22.27 -80.34 -77.68
C THR A 519 -22.44 -80.18 -79.18
N LYS A 520 -21.85 -79.14 -79.79
CA LYS A 520 -21.85 -78.96 -81.25
C LYS A 520 -21.09 -80.08 -81.95
N ILE A 521 -19.90 -80.45 -81.47
CA ILE A 521 -19.08 -81.55 -82.01
C ILE A 521 -19.84 -82.88 -81.94
N ILE A 522 -20.46 -83.18 -80.79
CA ILE A 522 -21.29 -84.39 -80.61
C ILE A 522 -22.49 -84.37 -81.56
N THR A 523 -23.17 -83.24 -81.72
CA THR A 523 -24.31 -83.09 -82.65
C THR A 523 -23.89 -83.34 -84.10
N ASP A 524 -22.74 -82.82 -84.52
CA ASP A 524 -22.21 -83.02 -85.87
C ASP A 524 -21.74 -84.46 -86.12
N LEU A 525 -21.20 -85.15 -85.09
CA LEU A 525 -20.89 -86.58 -85.14
C LEU A 525 -22.16 -87.44 -85.21
N VAL A 526 -23.18 -87.16 -84.41
CA VAL A 526 -24.48 -87.85 -84.45
C VAL A 526 -25.16 -87.68 -85.80
N ARG A 527 -25.08 -86.48 -86.41
CA ARG A 527 -25.61 -86.25 -87.77
C ARG A 527 -24.88 -87.09 -88.83
N LYS A 528 -23.55 -87.18 -88.76
CA LYS A 528 -22.75 -88.04 -89.66
C LYS A 528 -23.10 -89.52 -89.47
N LEU A 529 -23.25 -89.98 -88.22
CA LEU A 529 -23.59 -91.36 -87.89
C LEU A 529 -25.02 -91.72 -88.35
N ALA A 530 -25.97 -90.79 -88.27
CA ALA A 530 -27.31 -90.96 -88.81
C ALA A 530 -27.32 -91.13 -90.34
N LEU A 531 -26.58 -90.29 -91.07
CA LEU A 531 -26.42 -90.40 -92.53
C LEU A 531 -25.75 -91.71 -92.94
N GLU A 532 -24.71 -92.15 -92.23
CA GLU A 532 -24.08 -93.45 -92.46
C GLU A 532 -25.02 -94.62 -92.17
N ARG A 533 -25.83 -94.53 -91.10
CA ARG A 533 -26.87 -95.53 -90.80
C ARG A 533 -27.92 -95.61 -91.91
N GLU A 534 -28.34 -94.49 -92.48
CA GLU A 534 -29.27 -94.44 -93.61
C GLU A 534 -28.63 -95.03 -94.88
N ARG A 535 -27.38 -94.66 -95.19
CA ARG A 535 -26.60 -95.21 -96.31
C ARG A 535 -26.46 -96.74 -96.19
N LEU A 536 -26.19 -97.26 -95.00
CA LEU A 536 -26.11 -98.69 -94.72
C LEU A 536 -27.48 -99.36 -94.83
N HIS A 537 -28.56 -98.76 -94.31
CA HIS A 537 -29.92 -99.29 -94.51
C HIS A 537 -30.31 -99.38 -95.99
N LEU A 538 -29.96 -98.39 -96.81
CA LEU A 538 -30.19 -98.42 -98.27
C LEU A 538 -29.38 -99.54 -98.97
N GLN A 539 -28.13 -99.76 -98.56
CA GLN A 539 -27.32 -100.87 -99.05
C GLN A 539 -27.89 -102.23 -98.63
N ILE A 540 -28.29 -102.39 -97.37
CA ILE A 540 -28.93 -103.62 -96.84
C ILE A 540 -30.25 -103.89 -97.57
N ALA A 541 -31.11 -102.89 -97.78
CA ALA A 541 -32.36 -103.04 -98.51
C ALA A 541 -32.12 -103.43 -99.99
N THR A 542 -31.05 -102.91 -100.61
CA THR A 542 -30.64 -103.27 -101.97
C THR A 542 -30.12 -104.71 -102.05
N LEU A 543 -29.31 -105.15 -101.08
CA LEU A 543 -28.85 -106.53 -100.96
C LEU A 543 -30.02 -107.49 -100.67
N ALA A 544 -30.96 -107.12 -99.80
CA ALA A 544 -32.16 -107.89 -99.53
C ALA A 544 -33.04 -108.08 -100.77
N LYS A 545 -33.20 -107.04 -101.61
CA LYS A 545 -33.86 -107.16 -102.93
C LYS A 545 -33.11 -108.12 -103.85
N LYS A 546 -31.78 -108.02 -103.97
CA LYS A 546 -30.95 -108.95 -104.76
C LYS A 546 -31.08 -110.39 -104.27
N ASN A 547 -31.03 -110.62 -102.95
CA ASN A 547 -31.17 -111.94 -102.34
C ASN A 547 -32.58 -112.51 -102.54
N LYS A 548 -33.63 -111.69 -102.51
CA LYS A 548 -35.00 -112.12 -102.85
C LYS A 548 -35.10 -112.58 -104.31
N ILE A 549 -34.48 -111.86 -105.24
CA ILE A 549 -34.42 -112.25 -106.67
C ILE A 549 -33.62 -113.54 -106.85
N LEU A 550 -32.49 -113.71 -106.17
CA LEU A 550 -31.70 -114.94 -106.21
C LEU A 550 -32.46 -116.14 -105.64
N ALA A 551 -33.13 -115.97 -104.49
CA ALA A 551 -33.97 -117.01 -103.89
C ALA A 551 -35.20 -117.36 -104.76
N GLN A 552 -35.75 -116.39 -105.49
CA GLN A 552 -36.80 -116.63 -106.48
C GLN A 552 -36.27 -117.44 -107.67
N LYS A 553 -35.13 -117.04 -108.28
CA LYS A 553 -34.49 -117.83 -109.35
C LYS A 553 -34.14 -119.25 -108.90
N TYR A 554 -33.70 -119.43 -107.65
CA TYR A 554 -33.42 -120.74 -107.09
C TYR A 554 -34.69 -121.60 -106.93
N LYS A 555 -35.85 -120.99 -106.62
CA LYS A 555 -37.14 -121.70 -106.64
C LYS A 555 -37.63 -122.02 -108.05
N GLU A 556 -37.42 -121.12 -109.01
CA GLU A 556 -37.83 -121.28 -110.42
C GLU A 556 -37.08 -122.45 -111.10
N HIS A 557 -35.85 -122.76 -110.67
CA HIS A 557 -35.08 -123.91 -111.16
C HIS A 557 -35.41 -125.27 -110.50
N VAL A 558 -36.26 -125.34 -109.47
CA VAL A 558 -36.39 -126.52 -108.59
C VAL A 558 -37.85 -127.02 -108.51
N ASN A 559 -38.60 -127.02 -109.62
CA ASN A 559 -39.96 -127.60 -109.59
C ASN A 559 -40.48 -128.25 -110.89
N VAL A 560 -39.74 -129.24 -111.39
CA VAL A 560 -40.33 -130.42 -112.05
C VAL A 560 -39.63 -131.67 -111.51
N GLY A 561 -40.25 -132.40 -110.57
CA GLY A 561 -39.82 -133.76 -110.18
C GLY A 561 -39.87 -134.14 -108.69
N THR A 562 -40.76 -135.10 -108.38
CA THR A 562 -40.54 -136.21 -107.41
C THR A 562 -40.65 -135.99 -105.88
N GLN A 563 -41.81 -136.44 -105.36
CA GLN A 563 -42.06 -137.29 -104.17
C GLN A 563 -41.19 -137.31 -102.87
N VAL A 564 -41.91 -137.20 -101.73
CA VAL A 564 -41.86 -138.04 -100.51
C VAL A 564 -40.75 -137.84 -99.43
N SER A 565 -41.11 -137.02 -98.44
CA SER A 565 -41.12 -137.28 -96.97
C SER A 565 -40.00 -138.04 -96.23
N LYS A 566 -39.36 -137.38 -95.24
CA LYS A 566 -39.57 -137.63 -93.77
C LYS A 566 -38.65 -136.79 -92.84
N LYS A 567 -39.24 -136.25 -91.75
CA LYS A 567 -38.65 -135.92 -90.42
C LYS A 567 -37.42 -134.96 -90.37
N ALA A 568 -37.13 -134.26 -89.26
CA ALA A 568 -37.84 -133.92 -88.01
C ALA A 568 -37.16 -132.70 -87.35
N THR A 569 -37.77 -132.12 -86.29
CA THR A 569 -37.12 -131.43 -85.12
C THR A 569 -35.98 -130.42 -85.35
N ALA A 570 -35.85 -129.26 -84.70
CA ALA A 570 -36.51 -128.54 -83.60
C ALA A 570 -35.71 -127.20 -83.44
N LYS A 571 -35.89 -126.26 -82.49
CA LYS A 571 -36.76 -126.15 -81.30
C LYS A 571 -36.95 -124.65 -80.94
N GLN A 572 -37.55 -124.41 -79.76
CA GLN A 572 -37.55 -123.23 -78.88
C GLN A 572 -36.15 -122.56 -78.75
N THR A 573 -35.96 -121.33 -78.23
CA THR A 573 -36.36 -120.77 -76.91
C THR A 573 -36.34 -119.21 -77.04
N GLU A 574 -37.18 -118.35 -76.43
CA GLU A 574 -37.87 -118.30 -75.13
C GLU A 574 -36.93 -117.92 -73.94
N LEU A 575 -37.47 -117.24 -72.91
CA LEU A 575 -36.81 -116.82 -71.65
C LEU A 575 -35.75 -115.70 -71.73
N GLN A 576 -35.54 -114.83 -70.73
CA GLN A 576 -36.45 -114.24 -69.72
C GLN A 576 -35.79 -112.97 -69.08
N SER A 577 -36.49 -112.30 -68.16
CA SER A 577 -35.92 -111.27 -67.28
C SER A 577 -35.14 -111.88 -66.11
N THR A 578 -34.06 -111.23 -65.66
CA THR A 578 -33.54 -111.36 -64.28
C THR A 578 -33.00 -110.02 -63.76
N GLU A 579 -33.09 -109.87 -62.44
CA GLU A 579 -32.65 -108.74 -61.63
C GLU A 579 -31.44 -109.18 -60.77
N LYS A 580 -30.75 -108.21 -60.14
CA LYS A 580 -29.82 -108.33 -58.98
C LYS A 580 -28.33 -108.69 -59.22
N ALA A 581 -27.51 -107.69 -58.92
CA ALA A 581 -26.43 -107.65 -57.91
C ALA A 581 -25.43 -108.82 -57.76
N GLU A 582 -24.16 -108.51 -58.06
CA GLU A 582 -22.99 -108.45 -57.14
C GLU A 582 -22.07 -107.36 -57.73
N GLU A 583 -21.70 -106.29 -57.03
CA GLU A 583 -20.72 -106.19 -55.93
C GLU A 583 -19.25 -106.40 -56.37
N ILE A 584 -18.49 -105.29 -56.40
CA ILE A 584 -17.05 -105.18 -56.07
C ILE A 584 -16.71 -103.68 -55.96
N PHE A 585 -16.30 -103.27 -54.77
CA PHE A 585 -15.50 -102.07 -54.46
C PHE A 585 -14.05 -102.57 -54.22
N PRO A 586 -12.98 -101.75 -54.34
CA PRO A 586 -12.72 -100.73 -53.31
C PRO A 586 -12.06 -99.42 -53.79
N ASP A 587 -12.12 -98.41 -52.90
CA ASP A 587 -11.15 -97.33 -52.65
C ASP A 587 -10.70 -96.37 -53.79
N SER A 588 -10.45 -95.07 -53.57
CA SER A 588 -10.69 -94.15 -52.45
C SER A 588 -10.58 -92.69 -53.01
N SER A 589 -10.87 -91.58 -52.32
CA SER A 589 -11.13 -91.32 -50.90
C SER A 589 -12.15 -90.17 -50.73
N SER A 590 -12.67 -89.99 -49.51
CA SER A 590 -13.47 -88.82 -49.12
C SER A 590 -13.29 -88.50 -47.64
N SER A 591 -12.69 -87.34 -47.36
CA SER A 591 -12.59 -86.69 -46.04
C SER A 591 -12.53 -85.18 -46.29
N GLN A 592 -13.15 -84.31 -45.50
CA GLN A 592 -14.10 -84.48 -44.40
C GLN A 592 -15.02 -83.25 -44.40
N THR A 593 -16.28 -83.37 -43.96
CA THR A 593 -17.15 -82.21 -43.74
C THR A 593 -18.10 -82.48 -42.59
N GLU A 594 -17.66 -82.17 -41.37
CA GLU A 594 -18.51 -82.25 -40.19
C GLU A 594 -19.49 -81.07 -40.16
N VAL A 595 -20.76 -81.33 -40.44
CA VAL A 595 -21.86 -80.37 -40.26
C VAL A 595 -22.62 -80.75 -38.98
N THR A 596 -22.11 -80.30 -37.84
CA THR A 596 -22.77 -80.47 -36.54
C THR A 596 -23.93 -79.48 -36.43
N SER A 597 -25.16 -79.98 -36.37
CA SER A 597 -26.37 -79.15 -36.36
C SER A 597 -26.96 -79.00 -34.95
N CYS A 598 -27.47 -77.79 -34.67
CA CYS A 598 -28.32 -77.41 -33.54
C CYS A 598 -27.79 -77.66 -32.11
N TYR A 599 -27.56 -76.56 -31.39
CA TYR A 599 -28.47 -76.21 -30.29
C TYR A 599 -28.52 -74.68 -30.08
N VAL A 600 -29.72 -74.09 -30.21
CA VAL A 600 -29.94 -72.68 -29.86
C VAL A 600 -30.19 -72.60 -28.36
N SER A 601 -29.34 -71.88 -27.63
CA SER A 601 -29.52 -71.60 -26.21
C SER A 601 -29.63 -70.10 -25.97
N TYR A 602 -30.82 -69.63 -25.61
CA TYR A 602 -31.01 -68.27 -25.11
C TYR A 602 -30.36 -68.14 -23.73
N LEU A 603 -29.40 -67.23 -23.59
CA LEU A 603 -28.86 -66.83 -22.28
C LEU A 603 -28.58 -65.32 -22.29
N VAL A 604 -29.58 -64.56 -21.85
CA VAL A 604 -29.48 -63.11 -21.59
C VAL A 604 -29.07 -62.92 -20.12
N PRO A 605 -27.88 -62.37 -19.82
CA PRO A 605 -27.59 -61.84 -18.50
C PRO A 605 -28.41 -60.55 -18.31
N SER A 606 -29.35 -60.57 -17.35
CA SER A 606 -30.14 -59.39 -16.98
C SER A 606 -29.87 -59.02 -15.52
N ARG A 607 -29.92 -57.70 -15.23
CA ARG A 607 -29.40 -57.03 -14.01
C ARG A 607 -27.86 -56.92 -14.02
N ALA A 608 -27.24 -55.90 -13.42
CA ALA A 608 -27.70 -54.86 -12.48
C ALA A 608 -26.96 -53.54 -12.78
N GLN A 609 -27.36 -52.33 -12.36
CA GLN A 609 -28.57 -51.81 -11.71
C GLN A 609 -28.58 -50.28 -11.93
N MET A 610 -29.49 -49.73 -12.75
CA MET A 610 -29.62 -48.26 -12.85
C MET A 610 -30.54 -47.76 -11.74
N LYS A 611 -29.97 -47.13 -10.71
CA LYS A 611 -30.72 -46.51 -9.60
C LYS A 611 -30.39 -45.02 -9.50
N ILE A 612 -30.83 -44.26 -10.51
CA ILE A 612 -30.99 -42.81 -10.33
C ILE A 612 -32.13 -42.60 -9.34
N LYS A 613 -31.85 -41.89 -8.25
CA LYS A 613 -32.86 -41.28 -7.39
C LYS A 613 -32.42 -39.85 -7.13
N LEU A 614 -33.15 -38.88 -7.66
CA LEU A 614 -32.92 -37.47 -7.33
C LEU A 614 -33.24 -37.25 -5.85
N LEU A 615 -32.29 -36.62 -5.16
CA LEU A 615 -32.49 -35.53 -4.20
C LEU A 615 -31.18 -34.73 -4.13
#